data_AF-A0A2M6ZK38-F1
#
_entry.id   AF-A0A2M6ZK38-F1
#
_cell.length_a   1.000
_cell.length_b   1.000
_cell.length_c   1.000
_cell.angle_alpha   90.00
_cell.angle_beta   90.00
_cell.angle_gamma   90.00
#
_symmetry.space_group_name_H-M   'P 1'
#
loop_
_entity.id
_entity.type
_entity.pdbx_description
1 polymer ?
#
loop_
_entity_poly.entity_id
_entity_poly.type
_entity_poly.pdbx_seq_one_letter_code
_entity_poly.pdbx_strand_id
1 'polypeptide(L)' 'MLILTLKKDEKILIGDKITVMLVEIRGNQIRLGIEAPAGLLVLREKLAGLPKASD' A
#
# COMPACT_ATOMS: atom_id res chain seq x y z
N MET A 1 -5.30 14.62 5.26
CA MET A 1 -4.13 14.14 4.50
C MET A 1 -2.92 14.24 5.42
N LEU A 2 -2.25 13.12 5.70
CA LEU A 2 -1.03 13.07 6.51
C LEU A 2 0.16 12.90 5.56
N ILE A 3 1.20 13.72 5.72
CA ILE A 3 2.37 13.73 4.85
C ILE A 3 3.57 13.29 5.69
N LEU A 4 4.24 12.23 5.26
CA LEU A 4 5.39 11.65 5.95
C LEU A 4 6.53 11.50 4.94
N THR A 5 7.76 11.74 5.39
CA THR A 5 8.97 11.42 4.61
C THR A 5 9.50 10.09 5.15
N LEU A 6 9.60 9.09 4.28
CA LEU A 6 10.08 7.75 4.65
C LEU A 6 11.44 7.45 4.03
N LYS A 7 12.25 6.67 4.74
CA LYS A 7 13.45 6.00 4.25
C LYS A 7 13.17 4.52 4.02
N LYS A 8 14.11 3.84 3.35
CA LYS A 8 14.07 2.39 3.15
C LYS A 8 13.87 1.67 4.49
N ASP A 9 13.02 0.65 4.47
CA ASP A 9 12.66 -0.22 5.60
C ASP A 9 11.83 0.46 6.70
N GLU A 10 11.43 1.72 6.53
CA GLU A 10 10.48 2.39 7.42
C GLU A 10 9.03 1.96 7.14
N LYS A 11 8.21 1.97 8.20
CA LYS A 11 6.84 1.47 8.21
C LYS A 11 5.86 2.54 8.69
N ILE A 12 4.68 2.53 8.09
CA ILE A 12 3.49 3.26 8.53
C ILE A 12 2.48 2.24 9.03
N LEU A 13 1.95 2.47 10.23
CA LEU A 13 0.81 1.72 10.77
C LEU A 13 -0.47 2.52 10.51
N ILE A 14 -1.50 1.86 9.98
CA ILE A 14 -2.82 2.46 9.75
C ILE A 14 -3.82 1.66 10.58
N GLY A 15 -4.28 2.26 11.68
CA GLY A 15 -5.00 1.54 12.73
C GLY A 15 -4.17 0.37 13.27
N ASP A 16 -4.84 -0.73 13.61
CA ASP A 16 -4.20 -1.86 14.30
C ASP A 16 -3.85 -3.04 13.39
N LYS A 17 -4.25 -2.99 12.11
CA LYS A 17 -4.25 -4.17 11.23
C LYS A 17 -3.59 -3.95 9.87
N ILE A 18 -3.22 -2.72 9.53
CA ILE A 18 -2.62 -2.40 8.23
C ILE A 18 -1.21 -1.85 8.45
N THR A 19 -0.25 -2.44 7.75
CA THR A 19 1.14 -1.97 7.74
C THR A 19 1.55 -1.67 6.31
N VAL A 20 2.09 -0.47 6.08
CA VAL A 20 2.69 -0.07 4.80
C VAL A 20 4.17 0.11 5.01
N MET A 21 5.00 -0.58 4.23
CA MET A 21 6.46 -0.54 4.35
C MET A 21 7.10 -0.05 3.06
N LEU A 22 8.09 0.83 3.18
CA LEU A 22 8.93 1.21 2.05
C LEU A 22 10.03 0.17 1.82
N VAL A 23 9.81 -0.76 0.89
CA VAL A 23 10.72 -1.88 0.64
C VAL A 23 11.98 -1.44 -0.09
N GLU A 24 11.82 -0.57 -1.10
CA GLU A 24 12.93 -0.18 -1.96
C GLU A 24 12.67 1.15 -2.66
N ILE A 25 13.73 1.92 -2.89
CA ILE A 25 13.73 3.12 -3.72
C ILE A 25 14.71 2.88 -4.87
N ARG A 26 14.23 2.98 -6.12
CA ARG A 26 15.06 2.91 -7.33
C ARG A 26 14.75 4.10 -8.23
N GLY A 27 15.62 5.10 -8.20
CA GLY A 27 15.41 6.36 -8.92
C GLY A 27 14.09 6.99 -8.50
N ASN A 28 13.16 7.11 -9.47
CA ASN A 28 11.83 7.69 -9.23
C ASN A 28 10.74 6.64 -8.95
N GLN A 29 11.09 5.37 -8.76
CA GLN A 29 10.16 4.30 -8.43
C GLN A 29 10.38 3.83 -7.00
N ILE A 30 9.28 3.54 -6.32
CA ILE A 30 9.28 2.94 -4.99
C ILE A 30 8.58 1.59 -5.02
N ARG A 31 9.03 0.67 -4.18
CA ARG A 31 8.32 -0.57 -3.87
C ARG A 31 7.70 -0.44 -2.48
N LEU A 32 6.39 -0.62 -2.41
CA LEU A 32 5.65 -0.63 -1.18
C LEU A 32 5.21 -2.06 -0.86
N GLY A 33 5.51 -2.52 0.35
CA GLY A 33 4.89 -3.70 0.94
C GLY A 33 3.64 -3.25 1.68
N ILE A 34 2.52 -3.93 1.46
CA ILE A 34 1.26 -3.63 2.15
C ILE A 34 0.78 -4.93 2.79
N GLU A 35 0.72 -4.94 4.12
CA GLU A 35 0.11 -6.01 4.90
C GLU A 35 -1.25 -5.53 5.38
N ALA A 36 -2.28 -6.33 5.13
CA ALA A 36 -3.66 -6.03 5.44
C ALA A 36 -4.39 -7.33 5.83
N PRO A 37 -5.46 -7.24 6.64
CA PRO A 37 -6.23 -8.42 7.02
C PRO A 37 -6.96 -9.03 5.81
N ALA A 38 -7.19 -10.34 5.88
CA ALA A 38 -7.99 -11.04 4.88
C ALA A 38 -9.38 -10.40 4.74
N GLY A 39 -9.83 -10.22 3.50
CA GLY A 39 -11.09 -9.54 3.17
C GLY A 39 -10.98 -8.03 2.95
N LEU A 40 -9.85 -7.39 3.30
CA LEU A 40 -9.58 -6.02 2.91
C LEU A 40 -8.95 -5.98 1.50
N LEU A 41 -9.67 -5.40 0.56
CA LEU A 41 -9.23 -5.26 -0.81
C LEU A 41 -8.16 -4.16 -0.93
N VAL A 42 -6.96 -4.52 -1.38
CA VAL A 42 -5.86 -3.59 -1.65
C VAL A 42 -5.60 -3.55 -3.15
N LEU A 43 -5.89 -2.42 -3.78
CA LEU A 43 -5.73 -2.23 -5.22
C LEU A 43 -4.93 -0.96 -5.50
N ARG A 44 -4.23 -0.96 -6.64
CA ARG A 44 -3.74 0.30 -7.23
C ARG A 44 -4.95 1.10 -7.68
N GLU A 45 -4.92 2.41 -7.48
CA GLU A 45 -6.02 3.33 -7.82
C GLU A 45 -6.55 3.10 -9.25
N LYS A 46 -5.66 2.93 -10.23
CA LYS A 46 -6.03 2.66 -11.63
C LYS A 46 -6.91 1.41 -11.82
N LEU A 47 -6.89 0.46 -10.89
CA LEU A 47 -7.67 -0.78 -10.93
C LEU A 47 -8.97 -0.70 -10.12
N ALA A 48 -9.16 0.32 -9.27
CA ALA A 48 -10.32 0.40 -8.38
C ALA A 48 -11.65 0.59 -9.13
N GLY A 49 -11.61 1.10 -10.36
CA GLY A 49 -12.80 1.31 -11.21
C GLY A 49 -13.09 0.17 -12.20
N LEU A 50 -12.31 -0.91 -12.21
CA LEU A 50 -12.63 -2.06 -13.05
C LEU A 50 -13.85 -2.79 -12.46
N PRO A 51 -14.89 -3.11 -13.26
CA PRO A 51 -15.98 -3.93 -12.79
C PRO A 51 -15.36 -5.24 -12.27
N LYS A 52 -15.71 -5.62 -11.03
CA LYS A 52 -15.38 -6.94 -10.52
C LYS A 52 -15.96 -7.92 -11.53
N ALA A 53 -15.10 -8.68 -12.21
CA ALA A 53 -15.55 -9.75 -13.07
C ALA A 53 -16.43 -10.64 -12.21
N SER A 54 -17.72 -10.62 -12.54
CA SER A 54 -18.79 -11.33 -11.87
C SER A 54 -18.41 -12.81 -11.79
N ASP A 55 -18.48 -13.37 -10.58
CA ASP A 55 -18.89 -14.77 -10.40
C ASP A 55 -20.31 -14.94 -10.96
#